data_AF-A0A833N4T1-F1
#
_entry.id   AF-A0A833N4T1-F1
#
_cell.length_a   1.000
_cell.length_b   1.000
_cell.length_c   1.000
_cell.angle_alpha   90.00
_cell.angle_beta   90.00
_cell.angle_gamma   90.00
#
_symmetry.space_group_name_H-M   'P 1'
#
loop_
_entity.id
_entity.type
_entity.pdbx_description
1 polymer ?
#
loop_
_entity_poly.entity_id
_entity_poly.type
_entity_poly.pdbx_seq_one_letter_code
_entity_poly.pdbx_strand_id
1 'polypeptide(L)'
;MPNLRKYLFVLSILVSSNLYANEIEKRFVYCVSKNDISFWYWVMNPNGSYLEVNGIQSFGICSPYIFFPKARLEKNFFFIDDNNYEVIEKICGDNYYAQPGEARSDSWYRFAKGNPKLNNFTVMPGYQLCKNNLPFNLVVLRDN
;
A
#
# COMPACT_ATOMS: atom_id res chain seq x y z
N MET A 1 0.63 -7.79 50.66
CA MET A 1 0.34 -7.29 49.29
C MET A 1 1.57 -7.07 48.36
N PRO A 2 2.70 -7.83 48.43
CA PRO A 2 3.83 -7.63 47.50
C PRO A 2 3.64 -8.32 46.13
N ASN A 3 2.73 -9.30 46.04
CA ASN A 3 2.55 -10.09 44.80
C ASN A 3 1.69 -9.39 43.75
N LEU A 4 0.71 -8.56 44.15
CA LEU A 4 -0.19 -7.86 43.22
C LEU A 4 0.55 -6.84 42.33
N ARG A 5 1.57 -6.17 42.87
CA ARG A 5 2.43 -5.25 42.08
C ARG A 5 3.27 -5.98 41.02
N LYS A 6 3.73 -7.20 41.31
CA LYS A 6 4.49 -8.01 40.34
C LYS A 6 3.59 -8.45 39.17
N TYR A 7 2.35 -8.84 39.46
CA TYR A 7 1.39 -9.23 38.42
C TYR A 7 0.97 -8.04 37.54
N LEU A 8 0.77 -6.84 38.12
CA LEU A 8 0.46 -5.63 37.35
C LEU A 8 1.59 -5.23 36.39
N PHE A 9 2.85 -5.43 36.80
CA PHE A 9 4.02 -5.12 35.97
C PHE A 9 4.21 -6.13 34.82
N VAL A 10 3.88 -7.41 35.04
CA VAL A 10 3.91 -8.43 33.97
C VAL A 10 2.76 -8.20 32.98
N LEU A 11 1.58 -7.79 33.47
CA LEU A 11 0.44 -7.47 32.61
C LEU A 11 0.72 -6.25 31.71
N SER A 12 1.39 -5.21 32.22
CA SER A 12 1.76 -4.04 31.40
C SER A 12 2.80 -4.36 30.31
N ILE A 13 3.69 -5.33 30.55
CA ILE A 13 4.66 -5.82 29.53
C ILE A 13 3.95 -6.66 28.45
N LEU A 14 2.93 -7.45 28.82
CA LEU A 14 2.16 -8.26 27.86
C LEU A 14 1.21 -7.42 27.00
N VAL A 15 0.66 -6.32 27.52
CA VAL A 15 -0.21 -5.42 26.74
C VAL A 15 0.61 -4.55 25.78
N SER A 16 1.83 -4.18 26.14
CA SER A 16 2.69 -3.33 25.29
C SER A 16 3.34 -4.06 24.11
N SER A 17 3.46 -5.40 24.17
CA SER A 17 4.06 -6.21 23.09
C SER A 17 3.11 -6.51 21.92
N ASN A 18 1.82 -6.17 22.01
CA ASN A 18 0.85 -6.37 20.92
C ASN A 18 0.64 -5.15 20.00
N LEU A 19 1.34 -4.03 20.24
CA LEU A 19 1.10 -2.77 19.51
C LEU A 19 1.79 -2.64 18.14
N TYR A 20 2.41 -3.71 17.63
CA TYR A 20 3.07 -3.72 16.31
C TYR A 20 2.54 -4.83 15.38
N ALA A 21 1.27 -5.21 15.53
CA ALA A 21 0.57 -5.91 14.46
C ALA A 21 0.30 -4.91 13.34
N ASN A 22 0.74 -5.21 12.11
CA ASN A 22 0.32 -4.45 10.94
C ASN A 22 -1.21 -4.54 10.85
N GLU A 23 -1.90 -3.43 11.07
CA GLU A 23 -3.37 -3.43 11.02
C GLU A 23 -3.83 -3.69 9.59
N ILE A 24 -4.82 -4.58 9.45
CA ILE A 24 -5.51 -4.79 8.19
C ILE A 24 -6.38 -3.56 7.95
N GLU A 25 -6.05 -2.82 6.90
CA GLU A 25 -6.77 -1.64 6.44
C GLU A 25 -7.65 -1.98 5.23
N LYS A 26 -8.62 -1.13 4.95
CA LYS A 26 -9.44 -1.17 3.73
C LYS A 26 -9.05 -0.05 2.79
N ARG A 27 -9.01 -0.34 1.50
CA ARG A 27 -8.80 0.66 0.44
C ARG A 27 -9.79 0.49 -0.68
N PHE A 28 -10.17 1.61 -1.28
CA PHE A 28 -10.94 1.59 -2.51
C PHE A 28 -10.01 1.34 -3.70
N VAL A 29 -10.56 0.84 -4.80
CA VAL A 29 -9.82 0.64 -6.05
C VAL A 29 -10.23 1.70 -7.05
N TYR A 30 -9.27 2.41 -7.63
CA TYR A 30 -9.50 3.27 -8.80
C TYR A 30 -8.59 2.88 -9.96
N CYS A 31 -9.05 3.17 -11.17
CA CYS A 31 -8.30 3.00 -12.40
C CYS A 31 -7.83 4.36 -12.90
N VAL A 32 -6.54 4.52 -13.13
CA VAL A 32 -5.93 5.75 -13.66
C VAL A 32 -5.37 5.51 -15.05
N SER A 33 -5.60 6.43 -15.99
CA SER A 33 -5.12 6.30 -17.36
C SER A 33 -3.59 6.23 -17.44
N LYS A 34 -3.09 5.35 -18.31
CA LYS A 34 -1.66 5.22 -18.61
C LYS A 34 -1.09 6.41 -19.38
N ASN A 35 -1.95 7.20 -20.02
CA ASN A 35 -1.57 8.32 -20.88
C ASN A 35 -1.80 9.69 -20.23
N ASP A 36 -2.73 9.78 -19.27
CA ASP A 36 -3.10 11.04 -18.61
C ASP A 36 -3.56 10.76 -17.18
N ILE A 37 -2.72 11.11 -16.20
CA ILE A 37 -3.00 10.89 -14.77
C ILE A 37 -4.22 11.64 -14.25
N SER A 38 -4.66 12.71 -14.93
CA SER A 38 -5.84 13.47 -14.55
C SER A 38 -7.14 12.70 -14.86
N PHE A 39 -7.05 11.71 -15.75
CA PHE A 39 -8.17 10.86 -16.11
C PHE A 39 -8.15 9.57 -15.29
N TRP A 40 -9.08 9.45 -14.36
CA TRP A 40 -9.24 8.30 -13.48
C TRP A 40 -10.71 8.10 -13.09
N TYR A 41 -11.05 6.90 -12.65
CA TYR A 41 -12.38 6.57 -12.15
C TYR A 41 -12.34 5.52 -11.05
N TRP A 42 -13.28 5.61 -10.10
CA TRP A 42 -13.46 4.58 -9.08
C TRP A 42 -14.06 3.31 -9.68
N VAL A 43 -13.57 2.15 -9.24
CA VAL A 43 -14.15 0.86 -9.61
C VAL A 43 -15.42 0.63 -8.80
N MET A 44 -16.50 0.24 -9.49
CA MET A 44 -17.82 0.03 -8.90
C MET A 44 -18.17 -1.46 -8.92
N ASN A 45 -18.73 -1.94 -7.81
CA ASN A 45 -19.42 -3.22 -7.76
C ASN A 45 -20.75 -3.16 -8.53
N PRO A 46 -21.33 -4.31 -8.93
CA PRO A 46 -22.62 -4.36 -9.62
C PRO A 46 -23.79 -3.74 -8.84
N ASN A 47 -23.67 -3.69 -7.50
CA ASN A 47 -24.65 -3.07 -6.61
C ASN A 47 -24.51 -1.54 -6.51
N GLY A 48 -23.55 -0.94 -7.23
CA GLY A 48 -23.30 0.51 -7.21
C GLY A 48 -22.49 1.02 -6.03
N SER A 49 -21.87 0.16 -5.21
CA SER A 49 -20.89 0.60 -4.22
C SER A 49 -19.47 0.62 -4.81
N TYR A 50 -18.56 1.41 -4.23
CA TYR A 50 -17.14 1.33 -4.58
C TYR A 50 -16.56 -0.04 -4.21
N LEU A 51 -15.65 -0.56 -5.02
CA LEU A 51 -14.90 -1.77 -4.71
C LEU A 51 -13.89 -1.49 -3.59
N GLU A 52 -13.99 -2.26 -2.51
CA GLU A 52 -13.07 -2.24 -1.38
C GLU A 52 -12.24 -3.51 -1.35
N VAL A 53 -10.96 -3.37 -1.01
CA VAL A 53 -10.06 -4.50 -0.73
C VAL A 53 -9.38 -4.33 0.62
N ASN A 54 -9.21 -5.45 1.32
CA ASN A 54 -8.47 -5.51 2.57
C ASN A 54 -6.99 -5.70 2.27
N GLY A 55 -6.13 -5.08 3.07
CA GLY A 55 -4.70 -5.21 2.90
C GLY A 55 -3.91 -4.54 4.01
N ILE A 56 -2.60 -4.50 3.85
CA ILE A 56 -1.68 -3.90 4.81
C ILE A 56 -0.93 -2.77 4.11
N GLN A 57 -1.03 -1.56 4.67
CA GLN A 57 -0.18 -0.47 4.21
C GLN A 57 1.26 -0.70 4.70
N SER A 58 2.23 -0.67 3.79
CA SER A 58 3.63 -0.79 4.17
C SER A 58 4.54 0.20 3.43
N PHE A 59 5.71 0.38 4.01
CA PHE A 59 6.73 1.28 3.48
C PHE A 59 7.58 0.54 2.46
N GLY A 60 7.87 1.21 1.35
CA GLY A 60 8.70 0.70 0.28
C GLY A 60 9.84 1.67 -0.04
N ILE A 61 10.90 1.17 -0.67
CA ILE A 61 11.97 2.01 -1.18
C ILE A 61 11.58 2.49 -2.58
N CYS A 62 11.39 3.80 -2.72
CA CYS A 62 11.36 4.46 -4.01
C CYS A 62 12.80 4.61 -4.52
N SER A 63 13.32 3.66 -5.31
CA SER A 63 14.54 3.93 -6.07
C SER A 63 14.67 3.05 -7.31
N PRO A 64 14.80 3.66 -8.51
CA PRO A 64 15.42 3.00 -9.65
C PRO A 64 16.96 3.08 -9.62
N TYR A 65 17.56 3.80 -8.66
CA TYR A 65 19.00 4.04 -8.57
C TYR A 65 19.63 3.32 -7.37
N ILE A 66 20.42 2.30 -7.68
CA ILE A 66 21.26 1.50 -6.76
C ILE A 66 22.30 2.38 -6.02
N PHE A 67 22.51 3.62 -6.45
CA PHE A 67 23.67 4.44 -6.05
C PHE A 67 23.46 5.46 -4.92
N PHE A 68 22.25 5.66 -4.38
CA PHE A 68 22.04 6.62 -3.28
C PHE A 68 21.52 5.95 -2.00
N PRO A 69 22.35 5.82 -0.94
CA PRO A 69 22.02 5.05 0.27
C PRO A 69 21.09 5.80 1.25
N LYS A 70 20.30 6.78 0.79
CA LYS A 70 19.41 7.59 1.64
C LYS A 70 18.00 7.77 1.06
N ALA A 71 17.49 6.78 0.33
CA ALA A 71 16.06 6.75 0.02
C ALA A 71 15.28 6.55 1.34
N ARG A 72 14.50 7.56 1.75
CA ARG A 72 13.57 7.42 2.87
C ARG A 72 12.54 6.35 2.50
N LEU A 73 12.29 5.43 3.42
CA LEU A 73 11.16 4.51 3.35
C LEU A 73 9.88 5.35 3.44
N GLU A 74 9.15 5.48 2.35
CA GLU A 74 7.84 6.13 2.32
C GLU A 74 6.74 5.07 2.17
N LYS A 75 5.55 5.34 2.72
CA LYS A 75 4.39 4.47 2.53
C LYS A 75 4.13 4.42 1.03
N ASN A 76 4.32 3.26 0.41
CA ASN A 76 4.40 3.17 -1.05
C ASN A 76 3.56 2.02 -1.61
N PHE A 77 3.26 1.04 -0.77
CA PHE A 77 2.60 -0.18 -1.20
C PHE A 77 1.43 -0.52 -0.28
N PHE A 78 0.34 -0.96 -0.90
CA PHE A 78 -0.78 -1.58 -0.23
C PHE A 78 -0.78 -3.08 -0.55
N PHE A 79 -0.41 -3.89 0.43
CA PHE A 79 -0.25 -5.33 0.28
C PHE A 79 -1.60 -6.02 0.39
N ILE A 80 -2.00 -6.72 -0.66
CA ILE A 80 -3.25 -7.47 -0.75
C ILE A 80 -2.94 -8.96 -0.90
N ASP A 81 -3.94 -9.81 -0.65
CA ASP A 81 -3.81 -11.25 -0.91
C ASP A 81 -3.79 -11.55 -2.42
N ASP A 82 -3.34 -12.75 -2.77
CA ASP A 82 -3.15 -13.18 -4.15
C ASP A 82 -4.46 -13.18 -4.96
N ASN A 83 -5.60 -13.52 -4.34
CA ASN A 83 -6.89 -13.55 -5.01
C ASN A 83 -7.33 -12.13 -5.41
N ASN A 84 -7.24 -11.18 -4.48
CA ASN A 84 -7.53 -9.78 -4.74
C ASN A 84 -6.55 -9.20 -5.77
N TYR A 85 -5.28 -9.61 -5.74
CA TYR A 85 -4.28 -9.19 -6.72
C TYR A 85 -4.68 -9.61 -8.14
N GLU A 86 -5.01 -10.87 -8.36
CA GLU A 86 -5.39 -11.38 -9.70
C GLU A 86 -6.69 -10.75 -10.22
N VAL A 87 -7.64 -10.45 -9.33
CA VAL A 87 -8.89 -9.77 -9.70
C VAL A 87 -8.62 -8.32 -10.08
N ILE A 88 -7.88 -7.58 -9.25
CA ILE A 88 -7.59 -6.16 -9.48
C ILE A 88 -6.72 -5.97 -10.74
N GLU A 89 -5.77 -6.85 -11.02
CA GLU A 89 -4.93 -6.77 -12.21
C GLU A 89 -5.75 -6.74 -13.51
N LYS A 90 -6.92 -7.38 -13.51
CA LYS A 90 -7.81 -7.49 -14.68
C LYS A 90 -8.96 -6.49 -14.67
N ILE A 91 -9.18 -5.79 -13.56
CA ILE A 91 -10.37 -4.95 -13.39
C ILE A 91 -10.27 -3.63 -14.15
N CYS A 92 -9.05 -3.11 -14.26
CA CYS A 92 -8.75 -1.95 -15.08
C CYS A 92 -8.40 -2.44 -16.48
N GLY A 93 -9.09 -1.92 -17.50
CA GLY A 93 -8.79 -2.27 -18.89
C GLY A 93 -7.36 -1.88 -19.29
N ASP A 94 -6.91 -2.36 -20.44
CA ASP A 94 -5.50 -2.28 -20.89
C ASP A 94 -4.87 -0.88 -20.93
N ASN A 95 -5.69 0.18 -20.95
CA ASN A 95 -5.24 1.57 -20.96
C ASN A 95 -5.17 2.23 -19.58
N TYR A 96 -5.35 1.45 -18.51
CA TYR A 96 -5.40 1.95 -17.14
C TYR A 96 -4.51 1.13 -16.20
N TYR A 97 -4.10 1.75 -15.09
CA TYR A 97 -3.47 1.08 -13.95
C TYR A 97 -4.44 1.07 -12.78
N ALA A 98 -4.50 -0.05 -12.07
CA ALA A 98 -5.25 -0.16 -10.82
C ALA A 98 -4.44 0.42 -9.66
N GLN A 99 -5.09 1.20 -8.81
CA GLN A 99 -4.44 1.89 -7.69
C GLN A 99 -5.30 1.84 -6.42
N PRO A 100 -4.68 1.70 -5.24
CA PRO A 100 -5.37 1.86 -3.96
C PRO A 100 -5.65 3.35 -3.70
N GLY A 101 -6.88 3.66 -3.32
CA GLY A 101 -7.31 5.01 -2.93
C GLY A 101 -7.84 5.10 -1.51
N GLU A 102 -7.65 6.26 -0.88
CA GLU A 102 -8.38 6.63 0.34
C GLU A 102 -9.46 7.63 -0.02
N ALA A 103 -10.67 7.46 0.52
CA ALA A 103 -11.74 8.45 0.29
C ALA A 103 -11.44 9.86 0.86
N ARG A 104 -10.35 10.08 1.60
CA ARG A 104 -10.07 11.34 2.32
C ARG A 104 -8.70 11.97 2.06
N SER A 105 -7.68 11.22 1.61
CA SER A 105 -6.37 11.78 1.24
C SER A 105 -5.58 10.81 0.37
N ASP A 106 -5.39 11.16 -0.89
CA ASP A 106 -4.64 10.32 -1.81
C ASP A 106 -3.16 10.72 -1.83
N SER A 107 -2.31 9.78 -1.44
CA SER A 107 -0.97 9.71 -2.04
C SER A 107 -0.98 8.58 -3.04
N TRP A 108 -0.17 8.70 -4.09
CA TRP A 108 -0.07 7.67 -5.11
C TRP A 108 0.73 6.49 -4.56
N TYR A 109 0.04 5.42 -4.22
CA TYR A 109 0.61 4.12 -3.82
C TYR A 109 0.31 3.08 -4.89
N ARG A 110 0.97 1.91 -4.81
CA ARG A 110 0.70 0.75 -5.69
C ARG A 110 0.22 -0.46 -4.91
N PHE A 111 -0.56 -1.33 -5.54
CA PHE A 111 -0.84 -2.66 -4.99
C PHE A 111 0.40 -3.55 -5.04
N ALA A 112 0.58 -4.40 -4.04
CA ALA A 112 1.61 -5.43 -4.02
C ALA A 112 1.05 -6.73 -3.43
N LYS A 113 1.68 -7.86 -3.75
CA LYS A 113 1.43 -9.16 -3.10
C LYS A 113 2.72 -9.77 -2.60
N GLY A 114 2.64 -10.62 -1.57
CA GLY A 114 3.79 -11.25 -0.92
C GLY A 114 4.07 -10.67 0.46
N ASN A 115 5.28 -10.90 0.98
CA ASN A 115 5.60 -10.55 2.36
C ASN A 115 6.44 -9.26 2.44
N PRO A 116 5.87 -8.14 2.96
CA PRO A 116 6.60 -6.88 3.08
C PRO A 116 7.85 -6.97 3.97
N LYS A 117 7.87 -7.90 4.94
CA LYS A 117 9.00 -8.06 5.88
C LYS A 117 10.18 -8.81 5.27
N LEU A 118 9.95 -9.62 4.23
CA LEU A 118 10.98 -10.46 3.62
C LEU A 118 11.56 -9.85 2.33
N ASN A 119 11.10 -8.66 1.94
CA ASN A 119 11.45 -8.01 0.66
C ASN A 119 11.24 -8.93 -0.55
N ASN A 120 10.32 -9.89 -0.44
CA ASN A 120 9.94 -10.83 -1.49
C ASN A 120 8.47 -10.57 -1.80
N PHE A 121 8.25 -9.68 -2.76
CA PHE A 121 6.93 -9.24 -3.17
C PHE A 121 6.92 -8.84 -4.65
N THR A 122 5.74 -8.88 -5.24
CA THR A 122 5.48 -8.45 -6.61
C THR A 122 4.61 -7.20 -6.57
N VAL A 123 4.95 -6.19 -7.36
CA VAL A 123 4.24 -4.90 -7.36
C VAL A 123 3.42 -4.76 -8.64
N MET A 124 2.14 -4.48 -8.51
CA MET A 124 1.23 -4.27 -9.65
C MET A 124 1.58 -2.94 -10.35
N PRO A 125 1.66 -2.86 -11.69
CA PRO A 125 2.06 -1.63 -12.39
C PRO A 125 1.16 -0.45 -12.05
N GLY A 126 1.75 0.73 -11.88
CA GLY A 126 1.02 1.93 -11.49
C GLY A 126 1.92 3.14 -11.27
N TYR A 127 1.30 4.25 -10.91
CA TYR A 127 1.98 5.46 -10.50
C TYR A 127 2.33 5.41 -9.01
N GLN A 128 3.47 5.99 -8.66
CA GLN A 128 3.89 6.11 -7.28
C GLN A 128 4.50 7.49 -7.06
N LEU A 129 4.18 8.11 -5.93
CA LEU A 129 4.86 9.31 -5.49
C LEU A 129 6.19 8.92 -4.85
N CYS A 130 7.29 9.43 -5.39
CA CYS A 130 8.61 9.28 -4.79
C CYS A 130 9.13 10.65 -4.37
N LYS A 131 9.20 10.93 -3.07
CA LYS A 131 9.66 12.23 -2.57
C LYS A 131 11.20 12.30 -2.55
N ASN A 132 11.81 12.61 -3.69
CA ASN A 132 13.25 12.85 -3.79
C ASN A 132 13.57 14.35 -3.76
N ASN A 133 13.55 15.02 -2.60
CA ASN A 133 14.09 16.39 -2.36
C ASN A 133 13.90 17.49 -3.46
N LEU A 134 12.96 17.31 -4.39
CA LEU A 134 12.64 18.09 -5.58
C LEU A 134 11.12 17.98 -5.77
N PRO A 135 10.47 18.91 -6.49
CA PRO A 135 9.00 18.93 -6.62
C PRO A 135 8.49 17.56 -7.06
N PHE A 136 7.39 17.13 -6.44
CA PHE A 136 6.79 15.79 -6.54
C PHE A 136 6.82 15.23 -7.97
N ASN A 137 7.72 14.29 -8.24
CA ASN A 137 7.75 13.57 -9.51
C ASN A 137 6.96 12.26 -9.34
N LEU A 138 5.85 12.15 -10.06
CA LEU A 138 5.18 10.88 -10.28
C LEU A 138 6.05 10.03 -11.18
N VAL A 139 6.48 8.87 -10.68
CA VAL A 139 7.28 7.93 -11.47
C VAL A 139 6.41 6.71 -11.77
N VAL A 140 6.28 6.38 -13.04
CA VAL A 140 5.75 5.07 -13.45
C VAL A 140 6.88 4.06 -13.30
N LEU A 141 6.74 3.17 -12.33
CA LEU A 141 7.64 2.04 -12.19
C LEU A 141 6.98 0.84 -12.88
N ARG A 142 7.53 0.43 -14.01
CA ARG A 142 7.21 -0.85 -14.64
C ARG A 142 8.25 -1.84 -14.13
N ASP A 143 7.81 -3.01 -13.67
CA ASP A 143 8.75 -4.12 -13.54
C ASP A 143 9.16 -4.51 -14.97
N ASN A 144 10.47 -4.64 -15.21
CA ASN A 144 11.02 -5.08 -16.49
C ASN A 144 10.66 -6.54 -16.77
#